data_AF-A0A1J4UL46-F1
#
_entry.id   AF-A0A1J4UL46-F1
#
_cell.length_a   1.000
_cell.length_b   1.000
_cell.length_c   1.000
_cell.angle_alpha   90.00
_cell.angle_beta   90.00
_cell.angle_gamma   90.00
#
_symmetry.space_group_name_H-M   'P 1'
#
loop_
_entity.id
_entity.type
_entity.pdbx_description
1 polymer ?
#
loop_
_entity_poly.entity_id
_entity_poly.type
_entity_poly.pdbx_seq_one_letter_code
_entity_poly.pdbx_strand_id
1 'polypeptide(L)'
;MPDEQNEFAAVAGEFRKFSDEMKNPVVVGALLHRLSEERSSSNLVLKEINAKLDRLLALEARIGELEKRFDLGSVGAAGAEVMLPEVDENIVAFVRSQKRACAEEVQRHFNYRGRNAASSRLNRLVQLGVLAKNQVGKKMYFIALNPHSSAMK
;
A
#
# COMPACT_ATOMS: atom_id res chain seq x y z
N MET A 1 -14.75 40.37 -39.27
CA MET A 1 -13.99 41.60 -39.01
C MET A 1 -14.76 42.75 -38.32
N PRO A 2 -16.11 42.80 -38.25
CA PRO A 2 -16.80 43.77 -37.37
C PRO A 2 -16.93 43.32 -35.90
N ASP A 3 -16.90 42.01 -35.62
CA ASP A 3 -17.13 41.48 -34.26
C ASP A 3 -15.97 41.76 -33.28
N GLU A 4 -14.72 41.68 -33.76
CA GLU A 4 -13.53 41.90 -32.91
C GLU A 4 -13.42 43.35 -32.39
N GLN A 5 -13.89 44.33 -33.18
CA GLN A 5 -13.87 45.74 -32.78
C GLN A 5 -14.93 46.04 -31.72
N ASN A 6 -16.08 45.37 -31.79
CA ASN A 6 -17.13 45.48 -30.79
C ASN A 6 -16.74 44.81 -29.47
N GLU A 7 -16.07 43.65 -29.53
CA GLU A 7 -15.57 42.96 -28.34
C GLU A 7 -14.48 43.78 -27.64
N PHE A 8 -13.53 44.34 -28.40
CA PHE A 8 -12.51 45.23 -27.83
C PHE A 8 -13.10 46.47 -27.16
N ALA A 9 -14.11 47.10 -27.78
CA ALA A 9 -14.79 48.26 -27.20
C ALA A 9 -15.53 47.92 -25.90
N ALA A 10 -16.16 46.73 -25.82
CA ALA A 10 -16.82 46.26 -24.61
C ALA A 10 -15.82 46.05 -23.47
N VAL A 11 -14.72 45.34 -23.72
CA VAL A 11 -13.66 45.08 -22.72
C VAL A 11 -13.00 46.39 -22.26
N ALA A 12 -12.73 47.32 -23.18
CA ALA A 12 -12.18 48.63 -22.83
C ALA A 12 -13.15 49.46 -21.95
N GLY A 13 -14.46 49.33 -22.21
CA GLY A 13 -15.50 49.94 -21.40
C GLY A 13 -15.57 49.36 -19.98
N GLU A 14 -15.49 48.03 -19.85
CA GLU A 14 -15.45 47.34 -18.56
C GLU A 14 -14.19 47.69 -17.77
N PHE A 15 -13.03 47.75 -18.44
CA PHE A 15 -11.78 48.14 -17.80
C PHE A 15 -11.82 49.56 -17.22
N ARG A 16 -12.46 50.51 -17.93
CA ARG A 16 -12.62 51.89 -17.41
C ARG A 16 -13.50 51.92 -16.17
N LYS A 17 -14.63 51.20 -16.18
CA LYS A 17 -15.52 51.10 -15.01
C LYS A 17 -14.79 50.52 -13.80
N PHE A 18 -14.05 49.42 -14.01
CA PHE A 18 -13.21 48.82 -12.99
C PHE A 18 -12.13 49.78 -12.47
N SER A 19 -11.46 50.50 -13.38
CA SER A 19 -10.45 51.49 -13.01
C SER A 19 -11.02 52.64 -12.19
N ASP A 20 -12.28 53.04 -12.43
CA ASP A 20 -12.95 54.07 -11.65
C ASP A 20 -13.38 53.56 -10.26
N GLU A 21 -13.81 52.31 -10.16
CA GLU A 21 -14.08 51.65 -8.86
C GLU A 21 -12.81 51.51 -8.01
N MET A 22 -11.66 51.23 -8.64
CA MET A 22 -10.35 51.14 -7.98
C MET A 22 -9.82 52.47 -7.46
N LYS A 23 -10.40 53.62 -7.86
CA LYS A 23 -10.09 54.93 -7.26
C LYS A 23 -10.72 55.10 -5.88
N ASN A 24 -11.70 54.27 -5.52
CA ASN A 24 -12.31 54.31 -4.20
C ASN A 24 -11.40 53.60 -3.18
N PRO A 25 -10.82 54.33 -2.19
CA PRO A 25 -9.90 53.75 -1.22
C PRO A 25 -10.55 52.68 -0.34
N VAL A 26 -11.86 52.72 -0.14
CA VAL A 26 -12.60 51.70 0.62
C VAL A 26 -12.61 50.37 -0.13
N VAL A 27 -12.80 50.41 -1.45
CA VAL A 27 -12.78 49.21 -2.32
C VAL A 27 -11.38 48.59 -2.32
N VAL A 28 -10.35 49.41 -2.51
CA VAL A 28 -8.95 48.95 -2.45
C VAL A 28 -8.62 48.37 -1.07
N GLY A 29 -9.05 49.02 0.02
CA GLY A 29 -8.85 48.53 1.38
C GLY A 29 -9.51 47.18 1.62
N ALA A 30 -10.75 46.98 1.15
CA ALA A 30 -11.46 45.71 1.26
C ALA A 30 -10.77 44.58 0.46
N LEU A 31 -10.27 44.88 -0.75
CA LEU A 31 -9.52 43.93 -1.57
C LEU A 31 -8.18 43.54 -0.91
N LEU A 32 -7.45 44.52 -0.36
CA LEU A 32 -6.20 44.26 0.36
C LEU A 32 -6.42 43.44 1.63
N HIS A 33 -7.50 43.71 2.36
CA HIS A 33 -7.89 42.91 3.52
C HIS A 33 -8.17 41.47 3.12
N ARG A 34 -9.01 41.25 2.11
CA ARG A 34 -9.33 39.90 1.61
C ARG A 34 -8.09 39.16 1.12
N LEU A 35 -7.20 39.85 0.40
CA LEU A 35 -5.93 39.28 -0.05
C LEU A 35 -5.04 38.89 1.14
N SER A 36 -5.02 39.70 2.19
CA SER A 36 -4.29 39.39 3.44
C SER A 36 -4.86 38.15 4.13
N GLU A 37 -6.19 38.01 4.20
CA GLU A 37 -6.86 36.82 4.75
C GLU A 37 -6.58 35.56 3.92
N GLU A 38 -6.69 35.65 2.61
CA GLU A 38 -6.39 34.54 1.69
C GLU A 38 -4.93 34.11 1.79
N ARG A 39 -3.99 35.06 1.93
CA ARG A 39 -2.57 34.77 2.16
C ARG A 39 -2.36 34.05 3.48
N SER A 40 -3.03 34.50 4.55
CA SER A 40 -2.96 33.86 5.86
C SER A 40 -3.49 32.42 5.82
N SER A 41 -4.66 32.23 5.19
CA SER A 41 -5.29 30.92 4.99
C SER A 41 -4.39 29.98 4.17
N SER A 42 -3.86 30.45 3.05
CA SER A 42 -2.95 29.68 2.20
C SER A 42 -1.68 29.25 2.94
N ASN A 43 -1.11 30.15 3.75
CA ASN A 43 0.06 29.82 4.57
C ASN A 43 -0.25 28.75 5.63
N LEU A 44 -1.46 28.74 6.19
CA LEU A 44 -1.88 27.72 7.14
C LEU A 44 -2.00 26.35 6.45
N VAL A 45 -2.60 26.30 5.27
CA VAL A 45 -2.69 25.09 4.46
C VAL A 45 -1.30 24.56 4.09
N LEU A 46 -0.39 25.44 3.65
CA LEU A 46 0.98 25.05 3.34
C LEU A 46 1.73 24.47 4.55
N LYS A 47 1.55 25.06 5.74
CA LYS A 47 2.11 24.49 6.98
C LYS A 47 1.55 23.11 7.29
N GLU A 48 0.25 22.91 7.11
CA GLU A 48 -0.39 21.62 7.33
C GLU A 48 0.09 20.56 6.34
N ILE A 49 0.24 20.93 5.05
CA ILE A 49 0.79 20.06 4.02
C ILE A 49 2.22 19.65 4.38
N ASN A 50 3.08 20.61 4.77
CA ASN A 50 4.45 20.31 5.16
C ASN A 50 4.50 19.35 6.37
N ALA A 51 3.67 19.59 7.40
CA ALA A 51 3.61 18.69 8.56
C ALA A 51 3.16 17.26 8.18
N LYS A 52 2.25 17.12 7.20
CA LYS A 52 1.84 15.81 6.68
C LYS A 52 2.97 15.13 5.89
N LEU A 53 3.72 15.88 5.07
CA LEU A 53 4.87 15.37 4.34
C LEU A 53 5.97 14.87 5.29
N ASP A 54 6.31 15.63 6.32
CA ASP A 54 7.29 15.23 7.34
C ASP A 54 6.86 13.92 8.04
N ARG A 55 5.56 13.80 8.34
CA ARG A 55 5.00 12.57 8.91
C ARG A 55 5.10 11.38 7.96
N LEU A 56 4.86 11.57 6.67
CA LEU A 56 4.99 10.51 5.66
C LEU A 56 6.45 10.06 5.52
N LEU A 57 7.39 11.00 5.43
CA LEU A 57 8.82 10.70 5.37
C LEU A 57 9.29 9.91 6.60
N ALA A 58 8.81 10.27 7.79
CA ALA A 58 9.11 9.52 9.02
C ALA A 58 8.52 8.10 8.99
N LEU A 59 7.33 7.92 8.41
CA LEU A 59 6.71 6.60 8.25
C LEU A 59 7.46 5.75 7.22
N GLU A 60 7.86 6.32 6.09
CA GLU A 60 8.68 5.64 5.08
C GLU A 60 10.02 5.16 5.65
N ALA A 61 10.71 6.01 6.41
CA ALA A 61 11.95 5.61 7.09
C ALA A 61 11.72 4.42 8.05
N ARG A 62 10.64 4.46 8.83
CA ARG A 62 10.28 3.37 9.74
C ARG A 62 9.91 2.08 9.00
N ILE A 63 9.19 2.19 7.88
CA ILE A 63 8.86 1.05 7.02
C ILE A 63 10.15 0.47 6.43
N GLY A 64 11.05 1.29 5.90
CA GLY A 64 12.33 0.82 5.36
C GLY A 64 13.21 0.13 6.41
N GLU A 65 13.18 0.58 7.67
CA GLU A 65 13.85 -0.14 8.77
C GLU A 65 13.20 -1.50 9.07
N LEU A 66 11.86 -1.56 9.07
CA LEU A 66 11.13 -2.80 9.26
C LEU A 66 11.38 -3.76 8.09
N GLU A 67 11.34 -3.28 6.86
CA GLU A 67 11.68 -4.05 5.65
C GLU A 67 13.10 -4.58 5.73
N LYS A 68 14.10 -3.78 6.11
CA LYS A 68 15.47 -4.29 6.31
C LYS A 68 15.54 -5.38 7.39
N ARG A 69 14.80 -5.23 8.49
CA ARG A 69 14.72 -6.28 9.53
C ARG A 69 14.02 -7.53 9.01
N PHE A 70 13.00 -7.36 8.16
CA PHE A 70 12.32 -8.46 7.51
C PHE A 70 13.21 -9.13 6.48
N ASP A 71 13.89 -8.41 5.59
CA ASP A 71 14.84 -8.93 4.59
C ASP A 71 16.04 -9.63 5.23
N LEU A 72 16.58 -9.11 6.33
CA LEU A 72 17.61 -9.81 7.13
C LEU A 72 17.06 -11.05 7.84
N GLY A 73 15.75 -11.12 8.09
CA GLY A 73 15.04 -12.30 8.59
C GLY A 73 14.45 -13.21 7.50
N SER A 74 14.42 -12.76 6.24
CA SER A 74 13.77 -13.37 5.09
C SER A 74 14.69 -13.45 3.87
N VAL A 75 15.99 -13.63 4.10
CA VAL A 75 16.88 -14.21 3.09
C VAL A 75 16.34 -15.61 2.77
N GLY A 76 15.39 -15.67 1.82
CA GLY A 76 14.74 -16.91 1.42
C GLY A 76 13.40 -16.83 0.69
N ALA A 77 12.91 -15.67 0.24
CA ALA A 77 11.54 -15.58 -0.32
C ALA A 77 11.40 -15.28 -1.83
N ALA A 78 12.49 -15.13 -2.58
CA ALA A 78 12.40 -15.03 -4.04
C ALA A 78 13.64 -15.62 -4.73
N GLY A 79 13.58 -16.91 -5.05
CA GLY A 79 14.53 -17.55 -5.97
C GLY A 79 15.73 -18.28 -5.35
N ALA A 80 15.92 -18.21 -4.03
CA ALA A 80 16.81 -19.15 -3.36
C ALA A 80 16.05 -20.45 -3.11
N GLU A 81 16.62 -21.58 -3.53
CA GLU A 81 16.19 -22.91 -3.14
C GLU A 81 16.14 -22.95 -1.60
N VAL A 82 14.95 -22.79 -1.01
CA VAL A 82 14.79 -22.85 0.44
C VAL A 82 15.14 -24.27 0.82
N MET A 83 16.37 -24.49 1.31
CA MET A 83 16.79 -25.77 1.86
C MET A 83 15.90 -26.06 3.06
N LEU A 84 14.91 -26.92 2.83
CA LEU A 84 13.99 -27.36 3.85
C LEU A 84 14.65 -28.54 4.59
N PRO A 85 14.42 -28.68 5.91
CA PRO A 85 14.75 -29.91 6.60
C PRO A 85 14.04 -31.09 5.92
N GLU A 86 14.69 -32.27 5.87
CA GLU A 86 14.15 -33.48 5.21
C GLU A 86 12.70 -33.80 5.61
N VAL A 87 12.36 -33.60 6.89
CA VAL A 87 10.99 -33.80 7.40
C VAL A 87 10.00 -32.81 6.77
N ASP A 88 10.40 -31.56 6.57
CA ASP A 88 9.56 -30.52 5.98
C ASP A 88 9.42 -30.71 4.46
N GLU A 89 10.47 -31.17 3.77
CA GLU A 89 10.40 -31.60 2.37
C GLU A 89 9.41 -32.75 2.19
N ASN A 90 9.47 -33.76 3.06
CA ASN A 90 8.55 -34.88 3.03
C ASN A 90 7.11 -34.43 3.29
N ILE A 91 6.87 -33.46 4.19
CA ILE A 91 5.55 -32.88 4.40
C ILE A 91 5.06 -32.19 3.12
N VAL A 92 5.89 -31.38 2.46
CA VAL A 92 5.52 -30.71 1.21
C VAL A 92 5.22 -31.73 0.10
N ALA A 93 6.03 -32.78 -0.02
CA ALA A 93 5.80 -33.89 -0.95
C ALA A 93 4.47 -34.61 -0.66
N PHE A 94 4.14 -34.83 0.61
CA PHE A 94 2.86 -35.38 1.03
C PHE A 94 1.68 -34.47 0.69
N VAL A 95 1.79 -33.15 0.93
CA VAL A 95 0.72 -32.20 0.54
C VAL A 95 0.55 -32.14 -0.98
N ARG A 96 1.65 -32.22 -1.74
CA ARG A 96 1.62 -32.28 -3.22
C ARG A 96 0.91 -33.54 -3.72
N SER A 97 1.21 -34.70 -3.15
CA SER A 97 0.57 -35.96 -3.57
C SER A 97 -0.92 -36.00 -3.25
N GLN A 98 -1.34 -35.43 -2.12
CA GLN A 98 -2.75 -35.37 -1.70
C GLN A 98 -3.53 -34.18 -2.30
N LYS A 99 -2.86 -33.26 -3.04
CA LYS A 99 -3.35 -31.95 -3.51
C LYS A 99 -3.71 -30.96 -2.41
N ARG A 100 -4.22 -31.44 -1.28
CA ARG A 100 -4.49 -30.69 -0.04
C ARG A 100 -4.30 -31.60 1.15
N ALA A 101 -3.83 -31.06 2.27
CA ALA A 101 -3.75 -31.81 3.51
C ALA A 101 -4.21 -30.98 4.70
N CYS A 102 -4.77 -31.61 5.73
CA CYS A 102 -5.04 -30.98 7.02
C CYS A 102 -4.04 -31.40 8.09
N ALA A 103 -4.01 -30.67 9.21
CA ALA A 103 -3.09 -30.97 10.31
C ALA A 103 -3.31 -32.37 10.91
N GLU A 104 -4.54 -32.92 10.85
CA GLU A 104 -4.84 -34.29 11.30
C GLU A 104 -4.23 -35.35 10.38
N GLU A 105 -4.28 -35.15 9.07
CA GLU A 105 -3.71 -36.07 8.07
C GLU A 105 -2.18 -36.08 8.18
N VAL A 106 -1.56 -34.91 8.29
CA VAL A 106 -0.11 -34.78 8.49
C VAL A 106 0.30 -35.38 9.82
N GLN A 107 -0.47 -35.17 10.89
CA GLN A 107 -0.18 -35.79 12.19
C GLN A 107 -0.16 -37.31 12.09
N ARG A 108 -1.15 -37.92 11.43
CA ARG A 108 -1.25 -39.39 11.28
C ARG A 108 -0.14 -39.94 10.37
N HIS A 109 0.17 -39.26 9.28
CA HIS A 109 1.16 -39.74 8.31
C HIS A 109 2.59 -39.70 8.87
N PHE A 110 2.93 -38.65 9.62
CA PHE A 110 4.26 -38.43 10.18
C PHE A 110 4.38 -38.84 11.66
N ASN A 111 3.36 -39.48 12.22
CA ASN A 111 3.31 -39.94 13.62
C ASN A 111 3.67 -38.86 14.66
N TYR A 112 3.18 -37.63 14.47
CA TYR A 112 3.40 -36.56 15.43
C TYR A 112 2.62 -36.81 16.74
N ARG A 113 3.28 -36.58 17.88
CA ARG A 113 2.71 -36.73 19.24
C ARG A 113 1.42 -35.92 19.46
N GLY A 114 1.20 -34.85 18.71
CA GLY A 114 -0.03 -34.08 18.75
C GLY A 114 -0.26 -33.19 17.53
N ARG A 115 -1.51 -32.75 17.37
CA ARG A 115 -1.94 -31.89 16.25
C ARG A 115 -1.20 -30.55 16.19
N ASN A 116 -0.79 -30.02 17.34
CA ASN A 116 -0.07 -28.75 17.44
C ASN A 116 1.33 -28.81 16.80
N ALA A 117 1.99 -29.98 16.85
CA ALA A 117 3.29 -30.16 16.20
C ALA A 117 3.15 -30.10 14.67
N ALA A 118 2.16 -30.80 14.13
CA ALA A 118 1.84 -30.78 12.71
C ALA A 118 1.39 -29.39 12.24
N SER A 119 0.50 -28.72 12.99
CA SER A 119 0.03 -27.39 12.63
C SER A 119 1.11 -26.32 12.71
N SER A 120 2.02 -26.41 13.69
CA SER A 120 3.19 -25.52 13.79
C SER A 120 4.12 -25.67 12.59
N ARG A 121 4.44 -26.91 12.18
CA ARG A 121 5.25 -27.20 10.98
C ARG A 121 4.60 -26.66 9.71
N LEU A 122 3.30 -26.91 9.54
CA LEU A 122 2.54 -26.42 8.38
C LEU A 122 2.47 -24.89 8.35
N ASN A 123 2.29 -24.23 9.50
CA ASN A 123 2.30 -22.77 9.58
C ASN A 123 3.68 -22.19 9.25
N ARG A 124 4.77 -22.85 9.67
CA ARG A 124 6.13 -22.49 9.28
C ARG A 124 6.32 -22.58 7.76
N LEU A 125 5.86 -23.67 7.14
CA LEU A 125 5.91 -23.84 5.68
C LEU A 125 5.08 -22.80 4.91
N VAL A 126 4.00 -22.30 5.51
CA VAL A 126 3.23 -21.16 4.97
C VAL A 126 4.01 -19.85 5.11
N GLN A 127 4.66 -19.62 6.25
CA GLN A 127 5.53 -18.45 6.45
C GLN A 127 6.71 -18.43 5.47
N LEU A 128 7.24 -19.60 5.12
CA LEU A 128 8.29 -19.78 4.11
C LEU A 128 7.76 -19.67 2.66
N GLY A 129 6.47 -19.45 2.44
CA GLY A 129 5.88 -19.30 1.11
C GLY A 129 5.79 -20.60 0.30
N VAL A 130 6.00 -21.77 0.92
CA VAL A 130 5.99 -23.08 0.24
C VAL A 130 4.58 -23.68 0.16
N LEU A 131 3.74 -23.38 1.16
CA LEU A 131 2.35 -23.81 1.23
C LEU A 131 1.41 -22.61 1.33
N ALA A 132 0.20 -22.74 0.78
CA ALA A 132 -0.92 -21.85 1.01
C ALA A 132 -1.90 -22.48 2.00
N LYS A 133 -2.46 -21.67 2.90
CA LYS A 133 -3.54 -22.09 3.81
C LYS A 133 -4.89 -21.66 3.26
N ASN A 134 -5.88 -22.55 3.29
CA ASN A 134 -7.25 -22.27 2.89
C ASN A 134 -8.23 -22.82 3.94
N GLN A 135 -9.19 -22.00 4.34
CA GLN A 135 -10.20 -22.38 5.32
C GLN A 135 -11.46 -22.87 4.62
N VAL A 136 -11.87 -24.11 4.92
CA VAL A 136 -13.13 -24.68 4.42
C VAL A 136 -13.98 -25.06 5.61
N GLY A 137 -14.94 -24.19 5.95
CA GLY A 137 -15.77 -24.31 7.14
C GLY A 137 -14.94 -24.22 8.43
N LYS A 138 -15.02 -25.27 9.26
CA LYS A 138 -14.25 -25.38 10.53
C LYS A 138 -12.85 -25.98 10.36
N LYS A 139 -12.49 -26.46 9.16
CA LYS A 139 -11.21 -27.14 8.91
C LYS A 139 -10.28 -26.26 8.08
N MET A 140 -8.99 -26.30 8.43
CA MET A 140 -7.91 -25.65 7.70
C MET A 140 -7.21 -26.69 6.81
N TYR A 141 -7.11 -26.38 5.52
CA TYR A 141 -6.38 -27.16 4.53
C TYR A 141 -5.15 -26.39 4.05
N PHE A 142 -4.10 -27.14 3.74
CA PHE A 142 -2.85 -26.63 3.20
C PHE A 142 -2.65 -27.18 1.81
N ILE A 143 -2.24 -26.33 0.87
CA ILE A 143 -2.06 -26.64 -0.55
C ILE A 143 -0.64 -26.24 -0.92
N ALA A 144 0.07 -27.06 -1.70
CA ALA A 144 1.41 -26.72 -2.14
C ALA A 144 1.39 -25.62 -3.20
N LEU A 145 2.21 -24.58 -3.01
CA LEU A 145 2.44 -23.56 -4.01
C LEU A 145 3.48 -24.12 -4.99
N ASN A 146 3.10 -24.25 -6.26
CA ASN A 146 4.05 -24.65 -7.30
C ASN A 146 4.94 -23.45 -7.64
N PRO A 147 6.27 -23.54 -7.54
CA PRO A 147 7.17 -22.47 -7.97
C PRO A 147 7.13 -22.23 -9.50
N HIS A 148 6.48 -23.11 -10.28
CA HIS A 148 6.44 -23.03 -11.75
C HIS A 148 5.07 -22.70 -12.38
N SER A 149 4.03 -22.37 -11.61
CA SER A 149 2.69 -22.12 -12.18
C SER A 149 2.33 -20.64 -12.37
N SER A 150 3.24 -19.70 -12.07
CA SER A 150 3.00 -18.25 -12.23
C SER A 150 3.75 -17.63 -13.43
N ALA A 151 4.07 -18.44 -14.44
CA ALA A 151 4.66 -17.99 -15.70
C ALA A 151 3.88 -18.55 -16.90
N MET A 152 2.56 -18.35 -16.94
CA MET A 152 1.73 -18.46 -18.14
C MET A 152 0.32 -17.94 -17.83
N LYS A 153 0.17 -16.61 -17.72
CA LYS A 153 -1.05 -15.87 -18.09
C LYS A 153 -0.64 -14.46 -18.47
#